data_AF-G9ZTM7-F1
#
_entry.id   AF-G9ZTM7-F1
#
_cell.length_a   1.000
_cell.length_b   1.000
_cell.length_c   1.000
_cell.angle_alpha   90.00
_cell.angle_beta   90.00
_cell.angle_gamma   90.00
#
_symmetry.space_group_name_H-M   'P 1'
#
loop_
_entity.id
_entity.type
_entity.pdbx_description
1 polymer ?
#
loop_
_entity_poly.entity_id
_entity_poly.type
_entity_poly.pdbx_seq_one_letter_code
_entity_poly.pdbx_strand_id
1 'polypeptide(L)'
;MDIKQKLENQYDNIAIYTAGFYADPEDELGTRSKLMETLKSFVMNQHADVPFSLQMMLTNGEINIMPLGLLSLDELKAYENEQRRQRGLKGDNGQIPMAVQFAPHVEKAEIRKQIIGTTDDLFNNFKSTFATIWEVVKADLSANQQLLTNIETDLVADSTDVKKEYQVTFSKLTPQQLQDKLGFNIKENDLDHFSTFMADMHEIQAIVMSAAAFTTKEVIADNLFAQVMADDVRRGTFFWVLDNTFYEILYYFIKKYGATGNGGTITKHLHHQKKLLIINMRNAAYQNVQTILANPKKAADMTHYFSDLFIPVAEQLAAEVDKFSI
;
A
#
# COMPACT_ATOMS: atom_id res chain seq x y z
N MET A 1 -39.13 -8.60 19.46
CA MET A 1 -38.09 -7.84 18.75
C MET A 1 -37.23 -8.86 18.00
N ASP A 2 -37.10 -8.73 16.69
CA ASP A 2 -36.28 -9.64 15.86
C ASP A 2 -34.82 -9.58 16.33
N ILE A 3 -34.11 -10.71 16.35
CA ILE A 3 -32.67 -10.77 16.63
C ILE A 3 -31.91 -9.85 15.68
N LYS A 4 -32.37 -9.70 14.43
CA LYS A 4 -31.82 -8.72 13.48
C LYS A 4 -31.95 -7.28 14.00
N GLN A 5 -33.14 -6.88 14.42
CA GLN A 5 -33.39 -5.56 15.01
C GLN A 5 -32.63 -5.33 16.32
N LYS A 6 -32.37 -6.39 17.11
CA LYS A 6 -31.59 -6.27 18.35
C LYS A 6 -30.11 -6.04 18.06
N LEU A 7 -29.54 -6.73 17.08
CA LEU A 7 -28.16 -6.53 16.64
C LEU A 7 -27.99 -5.18 15.93
N GLU A 8 -28.91 -4.81 15.04
CA GLU A 8 -28.93 -3.48 14.38
C GLU A 8 -28.93 -2.36 15.42
N ASN A 9 -29.84 -2.38 16.40
CA ASN A 9 -29.89 -1.37 17.45
C ASN A 9 -28.74 -1.43 18.47
N GLN A 10 -28.03 -2.56 18.58
CA GLN A 10 -26.88 -2.70 19.48
C GLN A 10 -25.58 -2.22 18.84
N TYR A 11 -25.44 -2.26 17.51
CA TYR A 11 -24.19 -1.93 16.83
C TYR A 11 -24.27 -0.66 15.96
N ASP A 12 -25.47 -0.20 15.58
CA ASP A 12 -25.64 1.15 15.01
C ASP A 12 -25.43 2.20 16.10
N ASN A 13 -24.35 2.98 15.96
CA ASN A 13 -23.94 4.13 16.80
C ASN A 13 -23.02 3.84 18.01
N ILE A 14 -22.34 2.69 18.08
CA ILE A 14 -21.22 2.53 19.04
C ILE A 14 -19.91 3.01 18.41
N ALA A 15 -19.16 3.83 19.14
CA ALA A 15 -17.83 4.26 18.73
C ALA A 15 -16.90 3.04 18.59
N ILE A 16 -16.35 2.85 17.40
CA ILE A 16 -15.39 1.77 17.11
C ILE A 16 -14.01 2.25 17.53
N TYR A 17 -13.32 1.46 18.36
CA TYR A 17 -11.91 1.72 18.64
C TYR A 17 -11.08 1.31 17.43
N THR A 18 -10.60 2.29 16.66
CA THR A 18 -9.79 2.07 15.48
C THR A 18 -8.32 2.34 15.78
N ALA A 19 -7.47 1.37 15.46
CA ALA A 19 -6.03 1.57 15.40
C ALA A 19 -5.52 1.17 14.01
N GLY A 20 -4.43 1.77 13.56
CA GLY A 20 -3.80 1.31 12.34
C GLY A 20 -2.31 1.59 12.32
N PHE A 21 -1.58 0.79 11.54
CA PHE A 21 -0.16 0.97 11.35
C PHE A 21 0.28 0.52 9.97
N TYR A 22 1.41 1.09 9.53
CA TYR A 22 2.08 0.66 8.32
C TYR A 22 2.89 -0.62 8.58
N ALA A 23 2.66 -1.63 7.75
CA ALA A 23 3.39 -2.88 7.75
C ALA A 23 4.33 -2.92 6.53
N ASP A 24 5.62 -3.11 6.81
CA ASP A 24 6.64 -3.26 5.77
C ASP A 24 6.60 -4.74 5.33
N PRO A 25 6.30 -5.04 4.05
CA PRO A 25 6.15 -6.41 3.57
C PRO A 25 7.44 -7.24 3.71
N GLU A 26 8.60 -6.60 3.84
CA GLU A 26 9.89 -7.27 4.04
C GLU A 26 10.29 -7.45 5.50
N ASP A 27 9.65 -6.72 6.42
CA ASP A 27 9.93 -6.81 7.86
C ASP A 27 8.85 -7.64 8.56
N GLU A 28 8.87 -8.95 8.30
CA GLU A 28 7.93 -9.90 8.91
C GLU A 28 7.99 -9.79 10.45
N LEU A 29 9.19 -9.76 11.03
CA LEU A 29 9.38 -9.72 12.48
C LEU A 29 8.89 -8.42 13.10
N GLY A 30 9.19 -7.28 12.47
CA GLY A 30 8.71 -5.97 12.91
C GLY A 30 7.20 -5.85 12.78
N THR A 31 6.63 -6.32 11.67
CA THR A 31 5.17 -6.34 11.45
C THR A 31 4.46 -7.23 12.48
N ARG A 32 4.98 -8.43 12.74
CA ARG A 32 4.47 -9.33 13.78
C ARG A 32 4.52 -8.68 15.16
N SER A 33 5.62 -8.01 15.49
CA SER A 33 5.83 -7.39 16.79
C SER A 33 4.86 -6.22 17.00
N LYS A 34 4.69 -5.35 16.00
CA LYS A 34 3.71 -4.25 16.03
C LYS A 34 2.28 -4.78 16.21
N LEU A 35 1.89 -5.79 15.43
CA LEU A 35 0.56 -6.40 15.56
C LEU A 35 0.33 -6.95 16.98
N MET A 36 1.32 -7.65 17.54
CA MET A 36 1.25 -8.20 18.88
C MET A 36 1.10 -7.10 19.94
N GLU A 37 1.91 -6.05 19.84
CA GLU A 37 1.87 -4.91 20.77
C GLU A 37 0.53 -4.18 20.71
N THR A 38 0.00 -3.93 19.50
CA THR A 38 -1.28 -3.27 19.31
C THR A 38 -2.44 -4.09 19.88
N LEU A 39 -2.54 -5.38 19.54
CA LEU A 39 -3.60 -6.25 20.06
C LEU A 39 -3.50 -6.47 21.57
N LYS A 40 -2.28 -6.57 22.10
CA LYS A 40 -2.06 -6.69 23.54
C LYS A 40 -2.48 -5.41 24.28
N SER A 41 -2.10 -4.25 23.74
CA SER A 41 -2.53 -2.95 24.28
C SER A 41 -4.06 -2.83 24.26
N PHE A 42 -4.70 -3.27 23.18
CA PHE A 42 -6.16 -3.30 23.09
C PHE A 42 -6.79 -4.17 24.18
N VAL A 43 -6.39 -5.44 24.30
CA VAL A 43 -6.91 -6.37 25.31
C VAL A 43 -6.67 -5.88 26.75
N MET A 44 -5.57 -5.18 27.01
CA MET A 44 -5.26 -4.65 28.34
C MET A 44 -6.11 -3.44 28.74
N ASN A 45 -6.65 -2.70 27.77
CA ASN A 45 -7.32 -1.41 28.01
C ASN A 45 -8.82 -1.44 27.73
N GLN A 46 -9.36 -2.53 27.17
CA GLN A 46 -10.74 -2.62 26.69
C GLN A 46 -11.45 -3.86 27.26
N HIS A 47 -12.71 -4.09 26.87
CA HIS A 47 -13.48 -5.29 27.20
C HIS A 47 -13.80 -6.09 25.93
N ALA A 48 -14.11 -7.39 26.08
CA ALA A 48 -14.33 -8.31 24.96
C ALA A 48 -15.56 -7.98 24.09
N ASP A 49 -16.48 -7.19 24.62
CA ASP A 49 -17.67 -6.67 23.96
C ASP A 49 -17.46 -5.30 23.29
N VAL A 50 -16.28 -4.68 23.45
CA VAL A 50 -15.96 -3.39 22.83
C VAL A 50 -15.73 -3.56 21.32
N PRO A 51 -16.48 -2.82 20.47
CA PRO A 51 -16.21 -2.72 19.04
C PRO A 51 -14.79 -2.24 18.74
N PHE A 52 -14.06 -2.96 17.89
CA PHE A 52 -12.74 -2.53 17.45
C PHE A 52 -12.48 -2.82 15.97
N SER A 53 -11.54 -2.11 15.39
CA SER A 53 -10.96 -2.46 14.10
C SER A 53 -9.48 -2.12 14.11
N LEU A 54 -8.66 -3.06 13.66
CA LEU A 54 -7.23 -2.87 13.49
C LEU A 54 -6.91 -2.93 12.01
N GLN A 55 -6.52 -1.80 11.44
CA GLN A 55 -6.15 -1.66 10.04
C GLN A 55 -4.63 -1.71 9.88
N MET A 56 -4.15 -2.70 9.15
CA MET A 56 -2.76 -2.85 8.75
C MET A 56 -2.64 -2.43 7.29
N MET A 57 -1.88 -1.39 7.06
CA MET A 57 -1.72 -0.76 5.76
C MET A 57 -0.42 -1.27 5.13
N LEU A 58 -0.51 -1.86 3.94
CA LEU A 58 0.59 -2.50 3.21
C LEU A 58 0.84 -1.82 1.87
N THR A 59 1.94 -2.19 1.19
CA THR A 59 2.18 -1.82 -0.21
C THR A 59 1.15 -2.51 -1.12
N ASN A 60 0.18 -1.77 -1.65
CA ASN A 60 -0.90 -2.19 -2.56
C ASN A 60 -2.02 -3.05 -1.94
N GLY A 61 -2.28 -2.88 -0.64
CA GLY A 61 -3.45 -3.44 0.00
C GLY A 61 -3.61 -3.05 1.47
N GLU A 62 -4.73 -3.44 2.05
CA GLU A 62 -4.98 -3.31 3.48
C GLU A 62 -5.41 -4.65 4.08
N ILE A 63 -4.99 -4.92 5.32
CA ILE A 63 -5.48 -6.01 6.14
C ILE A 63 -6.24 -5.41 7.31
N ASN A 64 -7.52 -5.68 7.42
CA ASN A 64 -8.34 -5.28 8.55
C ASN A 64 -8.63 -6.45 9.47
N ILE A 65 -8.48 -6.27 10.77
CA ILE A 65 -8.85 -7.23 11.80
C ILE A 65 -9.96 -6.62 12.63
N MET A 66 -11.16 -7.20 12.61
CA MET A 66 -12.30 -6.62 13.31
C MET A 66 -13.29 -7.69 13.79
N PRO A 67 -14.07 -7.43 14.85
CA PRO A 67 -15.26 -8.19 15.18
C PRO A 67 -16.27 -8.10 14.04
N LEU A 68 -16.84 -9.23 13.66
CA LEU A 68 -17.83 -9.32 12.61
C LEU A 68 -19.15 -8.64 12.95
N GLY A 69 -19.42 -8.38 14.23
CA GLY A 69 -20.57 -7.58 14.66
C GLY A 69 -20.62 -6.17 14.04
N LEU A 70 -19.53 -5.73 13.39
CA LEU A 70 -19.36 -4.42 12.74
C LEU A 70 -19.31 -4.47 11.21
N LEU A 71 -19.25 -5.65 10.59
CA LEU A 71 -19.28 -5.81 9.13
C LEU A 71 -20.72 -6.00 8.66
N SER A 72 -21.03 -5.49 7.46
CA SER A 72 -22.35 -5.56 6.81
C SER A 72 -23.13 -6.79 7.27
N LEU A 73 -24.19 -6.55 8.03
CA LEU A 73 -25.04 -7.58 8.60
C LEU A 73 -25.53 -8.56 7.54
N ASP A 74 -25.65 -8.14 6.28
CA ASP A 74 -26.09 -8.99 5.18
C ASP A 74 -25.02 -9.98 4.69
N GLU A 75 -23.75 -9.57 4.64
CA GLU A 75 -22.64 -10.48 4.35
C GLU A 75 -22.42 -11.48 5.49
N LEU A 76 -22.54 -11.01 6.74
CA LEU A 76 -22.44 -11.86 7.92
C LEU A 76 -23.61 -12.85 7.99
N LYS A 77 -24.85 -12.39 7.75
CA LYS A 77 -26.04 -13.26 7.69
C LYS A 77 -25.92 -14.30 6.58
N ALA A 78 -25.40 -13.93 5.40
CA ALA A 78 -25.19 -14.88 4.30
C ALA A 78 -24.13 -15.94 4.64
N TYR A 79 -23.00 -15.51 5.20
CA TYR A 79 -21.92 -16.40 5.63
C TYR A 79 -22.34 -17.31 6.79
N GLU A 80 -22.98 -16.78 7.83
CA GLU A 80 -23.49 -17.57 8.95
C GLU A 80 -24.55 -18.57 8.51
N ASN A 81 -25.47 -18.17 7.63
CA ASN A 81 -26.49 -19.08 7.13
C ASN A 81 -25.85 -20.23 6.34
N GLU A 82 -24.86 -19.97 5.49
CA GLU A 82 -24.20 -21.03 4.72
C GLU A 82 -23.33 -21.94 5.60
N GLN A 83 -22.54 -21.39 6.53
CA GLN A 83 -21.70 -22.19 7.44
C GLN A 83 -22.51 -22.98 8.48
N ARG A 84 -23.60 -22.39 9.02
CA ARG A 84 -24.51 -23.11 9.94
C ARG A 84 -25.24 -24.24 9.21
N ARG A 85 -25.59 -24.05 7.93
CA ARG A 85 -26.19 -25.09 7.08
C ARG A 85 -25.20 -26.21 6.75
N GLN A 86 -23.93 -25.89 6.51
CA GLN A 86 -22.89 -26.89 6.21
C GLN A 86 -22.38 -27.65 7.44
N ARG A 87 -22.37 -27.04 8.63
CA ARG A 87 -21.75 -27.61 9.83
C ARG A 87 -22.72 -28.11 10.91
N GLY A 88 -24.03 -27.91 10.74
CA GLY A 88 -25.04 -28.41 11.68
C GLY A 88 -24.95 -27.84 13.10
N LEU A 89 -24.24 -26.72 13.28
CA LEU A 89 -23.98 -26.12 14.59
C LEU A 89 -25.17 -25.27 15.04
N LYS A 90 -25.94 -25.79 16.00
CA LYS A 90 -26.84 -25.02 16.86
C LYS A 90 -26.02 -24.51 18.04
N GLY A 91 -25.83 -23.19 18.18
CA GLY A 91 -25.13 -22.60 19.32
C GLY A 91 -25.13 -21.09 19.30
N ASP A 92 -26.15 -20.50 19.89
CA ASP A 92 -26.30 -19.07 20.18
C ASP A 92 -25.54 -18.75 21.48
N ASN A 93 -24.20 -18.82 21.44
CA ASN A 93 -23.37 -18.65 22.65
C ASN A 93 -23.07 -17.18 22.98
N GLY A 94 -23.60 -16.22 22.20
CA GLY A 94 -23.45 -14.78 22.44
C GLY A 94 -22.05 -14.19 22.20
N GLN A 95 -21.06 -15.00 21.81
CA GLN A 95 -19.69 -14.55 21.53
C GLN A 95 -19.60 -13.88 20.16
N ILE A 96 -18.80 -12.82 20.05
CA ILE A 96 -18.67 -12.04 18.82
C ILE A 96 -17.56 -12.66 17.95
N PRO A 97 -17.84 -13.15 16.73
CA PRO A 97 -16.81 -13.66 15.85
C PRO A 97 -15.85 -12.54 15.44
N MET A 98 -14.58 -12.87 15.21
CA MET A 98 -13.57 -11.94 14.69
C MET A 98 -13.16 -12.38 13.29
N ALA A 99 -12.81 -11.44 12.41
CA ALA A 99 -12.28 -11.75 11.09
C ALA A 99 -11.02 -10.95 10.77
N VAL A 100 -10.17 -11.56 9.94
CA VAL A 100 -9.14 -10.87 9.15
C VAL A 100 -9.67 -10.71 7.74
N GLN A 101 -9.55 -9.51 7.19
CA GLN A 101 -9.93 -9.19 5.83
C GLN A 101 -8.75 -8.58 5.10
N PHE A 102 -8.35 -9.15 3.98
CA PHE A 102 -7.41 -8.54 3.05
C PHE A 102 -8.17 -7.92 1.88
N ALA A 103 -7.98 -6.61 1.67
CA ALA A 103 -8.51 -5.85 0.55
C ALA A 103 -7.35 -5.52 -0.41
N PRO A 104 -7.22 -6.23 -1.54
CA PRO A 104 -6.20 -5.93 -2.54
C PRO A 104 -6.50 -4.62 -3.26
N HIS A 105 -5.46 -3.84 -3.57
CA HIS A 105 -5.62 -2.58 -4.29
C HIS A 105 -5.44 -2.73 -5.81
N VAL A 106 -6.02 -3.78 -6.39
CA VAL A 106 -6.01 -4.02 -7.84
C VAL A 106 -7.43 -4.23 -8.38
N GLU A 107 -7.67 -3.84 -9.63
CA GLU A 107 -8.99 -3.93 -10.24
C GLU A 107 -9.50 -5.39 -10.25
N LYS A 108 -10.76 -5.60 -9.87
CA LYS A 108 -11.44 -6.91 -9.87
C LYS A 108 -10.85 -7.97 -8.93
N ALA A 109 -9.88 -7.64 -8.10
CA ALA A 109 -9.44 -8.58 -7.07
C ALA A 109 -10.49 -8.73 -5.97
N GLU A 110 -10.69 -9.97 -5.54
CA GLU A 110 -11.66 -10.28 -4.51
C GLU A 110 -11.12 -9.94 -3.13
N ILE A 111 -11.96 -9.30 -2.32
CA ILE A 111 -11.71 -9.13 -0.89
C ILE A 111 -11.71 -10.51 -0.25
N ARG A 112 -10.60 -10.87 0.40
CA ARG A 112 -10.49 -12.14 1.13
C ARG A 112 -10.83 -11.89 2.58
N LYS A 113 -11.72 -12.70 3.14
CA LYS A 113 -12.18 -12.55 4.52
C LYS A 113 -12.23 -13.90 5.21
N GLN A 114 -11.55 -14.00 6.35
CA GLN A 114 -11.45 -15.22 7.12
C GLN A 114 -11.86 -14.97 8.57
N ILE A 115 -12.82 -15.75 9.06
CA ILE A 115 -13.18 -15.76 10.48
C ILE A 115 -12.07 -16.43 11.27
N ILE A 116 -11.57 -15.73 12.29
CA ILE A 116 -10.47 -16.11 13.17
C ILE A 116 -10.93 -16.07 14.63
N GLY A 117 -11.68 -17.10 15.03
CA GLY A 117 -12.15 -17.24 16.42
C GLY A 117 -13.13 -16.13 16.83
N THR A 118 -13.11 -15.80 18.12
CA THR A 118 -14.00 -14.80 18.73
C THR A 118 -13.22 -13.69 19.45
N THR A 119 -13.88 -12.57 19.74
CA THR A 119 -13.31 -11.53 20.61
C THR A 119 -13.02 -12.07 22.01
N ASP A 120 -13.91 -12.89 22.57
CA ASP A 120 -13.68 -13.58 23.84
C ASP A 120 -12.39 -14.42 23.84
N ASP A 121 -12.08 -15.10 22.75
CA ASP A 121 -10.81 -15.86 22.62
C ASP A 121 -9.59 -14.95 22.61
N LEU A 122 -9.70 -13.76 21.99
CA LEU A 122 -8.61 -12.78 21.98
C LEU A 122 -8.31 -12.27 23.40
N PHE A 123 -9.34 -12.04 24.21
CA PHE A 123 -9.20 -11.56 25.59
C PHE A 123 -8.76 -12.65 26.55
N ASN A 124 -9.39 -13.83 26.50
CA ASN A 124 -9.17 -14.90 27.47
C ASN A 124 -7.97 -15.79 27.12
N ASN A 125 -7.65 -15.92 25.83
CA ASN A 125 -6.63 -16.85 25.31
C ASN A 125 -5.65 -16.15 24.35
N PHE A 126 -5.22 -14.92 24.68
CA PHE A 126 -4.44 -14.05 23.80
C PHE A 126 -3.30 -14.75 23.05
N LYS A 127 -2.46 -15.55 23.72
CA LYS A 127 -1.28 -16.16 23.07
C LYS A 127 -1.66 -17.14 21.94
N SER A 128 -2.63 -18.02 22.17
CA SER A 128 -3.07 -18.98 21.15
C SER A 128 -3.87 -18.27 20.06
N THR A 129 -4.71 -17.30 20.44
CA THR A 129 -5.49 -16.53 19.47
C THR A 129 -4.58 -15.70 18.57
N PHE A 130 -3.60 -14.99 19.12
CA PHE A 130 -2.61 -14.22 18.37
C PHE A 130 -1.86 -15.08 17.34
N ALA A 131 -1.48 -16.32 17.69
CA ALA A 131 -0.83 -17.21 16.74
C ALA A 131 -1.73 -17.49 15.52
N THR A 132 -3.02 -17.75 15.74
CA THR A 132 -4.00 -17.93 14.66
C THR A 132 -4.19 -16.68 13.82
N ILE A 133 -4.28 -15.50 14.44
CA ILE A 133 -4.37 -14.21 13.72
C ILE A 133 -3.12 -14.04 12.85
N TRP A 134 -1.94 -14.28 13.43
CA TRP A 134 -0.67 -14.09 12.75
C TRP A 134 -0.50 -15.00 11.54
N GLU A 135 -0.90 -16.27 11.62
CA GLU A 135 -0.84 -17.17 10.46
C GLU A 135 -1.67 -16.65 9.27
N VAL A 136 -2.87 -16.13 9.54
CA VAL A 136 -3.72 -15.54 8.50
C VAL A 136 -3.10 -14.25 7.94
N VAL A 137 -2.67 -13.34 8.83
CA VAL A 137 -1.99 -12.10 8.42
C VAL A 137 -0.74 -12.38 7.61
N LYS A 138 0.06 -13.38 7.99
CA LYS A 138 1.27 -13.79 7.27
C LYS A 138 0.95 -14.33 5.88
N ALA A 139 -0.11 -15.12 5.75
CA ALA A 139 -0.58 -15.58 4.44
C ALA A 139 -1.06 -14.39 3.57
N ASP A 140 -1.74 -13.42 4.16
CA ASP A 140 -2.18 -12.21 3.47
C ASP A 140 -0.99 -11.33 3.04
N LEU A 141 0.01 -11.15 3.90
CA LEU A 141 1.28 -10.48 3.56
C LEU A 141 1.97 -11.15 2.36
N SER A 142 2.06 -12.48 2.37
CA SER A 142 2.68 -13.22 1.27
C SER A 142 1.92 -13.07 -0.04
N ALA A 143 0.58 -13.05 0.00
CA ALA A 143 -0.22 -12.84 -1.19
C ALA A 143 -0.10 -11.41 -1.72
N ASN A 144 -0.05 -10.43 -0.82
CA ASN A 144 0.20 -9.04 -1.17
C ASN A 144 1.57 -8.88 -1.86
N GLN A 145 2.61 -9.53 -1.33
CA GLN A 145 3.93 -9.54 -1.96
C GLN A 145 3.91 -10.18 -3.36
N GLN A 146 3.11 -11.22 -3.56
CA GLN A 146 2.95 -11.85 -4.87
C GLN A 146 2.24 -10.91 -5.86
N LEU A 147 1.18 -10.21 -5.43
CA LEU A 147 0.50 -9.21 -6.25
C LEU A 147 1.47 -8.11 -6.70
N LEU A 148 2.21 -7.54 -5.76
CA LEU A 148 3.25 -6.55 -6.06
C LEU A 148 4.27 -7.11 -7.06
N THR A 149 4.78 -8.32 -6.82
CA THR A 149 5.75 -8.95 -7.73
C THR A 149 5.23 -9.12 -9.15
N ASN A 150 3.93 -9.38 -9.33
CA ASN A 150 3.32 -9.49 -10.65
C ASN A 150 3.23 -8.12 -11.33
N ILE A 151 2.76 -7.09 -10.61
CA ILE A 151 2.71 -5.69 -11.11
C ILE A 151 4.10 -5.26 -11.58
N GLU A 152 5.13 -5.45 -10.76
CA GLU A 152 6.50 -5.08 -11.12
C GLU A 152 7.03 -5.89 -12.32
N THR A 153 6.59 -7.14 -12.48
CA THR A 153 6.99 -7.95 -13.64
C THR A 153 6.39 -7.39 -14.92
N ASP A 154 5.12 -6.97 -14.88
CA ASP A 154 4.43 -6.36 -16.01
C ASP A 154 5.07 -5.01 -16.38
N LEU A 155 5.33 -4.14 -15.39
CA LEU A 155 6.03 -2.85 -15.61
C LEU A 155 7.42 -3.04 -16.23
N VAL A 156 8.19 -4.04 -15.77
CA VAL A 156 9.52 -4.33 -16.34
C VAL A 156 9.43 -4.86 -17.77
N ALA A 157 8.40 -5.64 -18.08
CA ALA A 157 8.14 -6.11 -19.44
C ALA A 157 7.80 -4.91 -20.35
N ASP A 158 6.88 -4.04 -19.92
CA ASP A 158 6.48 -2.84 -20.65
C ASP A 158 7.67 -1.88 -20.86
N SER A 159 8.50 -1.68 -19.82
CA SER A 159 9.73 -0.89 -19.90
C SER A 159 10.68 -1.39 -21.00
N THR A 160 10.70 -2.70 -21.28
CA THR A 160 11.54 -3.27 -22.34
C THR A 160 11.05 -2.84 -23.73
N ASP A 161 9.75 -2.75 -23.93
CA ASP A 161 9.16 -2.31 -25.20
C ASP A 161 9.27 -0.79 -25.35
N VAL A 162 9.00 -0.04 -24.29
CA VAL A 162 9.21 1.43 -24.24
C VAL A 162 10.68 1.78 -24.53
N LYS A 163 11.65 1.03 -23.97
CA LYS A 163 13.08 1.20 -24.30
C LYS A 163 13.31 1.05 -25.80
N LYS A 164 12.75 0.01 -26.44
CA LYS A 164 12.92 -0.20 -27.90
C LYS A 164 12.33 0.96 -28.69
N GLU A 165 11.17 1.48 -28.29
CA GLU A 165 10.55 2.63 -28.95
C GLU A 165 11.42 3.88 -28.87
N TYR A 166 11.97 4.18 -27.70
CA TYR A 166 12.92 5.28 -27.52
C TYR A 166 14.17 5.08 -28.37
N GLN A 167 14.76 3.88 -28.36
CA GLN A 167 15.92 3.57 -29.19
C GLN A 167 15.66 3.79 -30.67
N VAL A 168 14.56 3.22 -31.20
CA VAL A 168 14.18 3.36 -32.61
C VAL A 168 13.90 4.81 -32.97
N THR A 169 13.34 5.59 -32.04
CA THR A 169 13.04 7.01 -32.26
C THR A 169 14.31 7.83 -32.30
N PHE A 170 15.20 7.66 -31.32
CA PHE A 170 16.42 8.45 -31.20
C PHE A 170 17.49 8.03 -32.21
N SER A 171 17.58 6.76 -32.60
CA SER A 171 18.54 6.29 -33.61
C SER A 171 18.28 6.85 -35.02
N LYS A 172 17.09 7.41 -35.27
CA LYS A 172 16.73 8.06 -36.55
C LYS A 172 17.12 9.54 -36.59
N LEU A 173 17.52 10.12 -35.46
CA LEU A 173 17.85 11.54 -35.36
C LEU A 173 19.36 11.73 -35.54
N THR A 174 19.75 12.83 -36.19
CA THR A 174 21.15 13.25 -36.18
C THR A 174 21.53 13.78 -34.79
N PRO A 175 22.83 13.82 -34.43
CA PRO A 175 23.27 14.37 -33.13
C PRO A 175 22.73 15.78 -32.86
N GLN A 176 22.68 16.65 -33.89
CA GLN A 176 22.11 17.99 -33.76
C GLN A 176 20.60 17.95 -33.47
N GLN A 177 19.84 17.11 -34.18
CA GLN A 177 18.39 16.98 -33.95
C GLN A 177 18.08 16.40 -32.56
N LEU A 178 18.93 15.49 -32.08
CA LEU A 178 18.81 14.93 -30.75
C LEU A 178 19.08 15.99 -29.68
N GLN A 179 20.13 16.79 -29.85
CA GLN A 179 20.43 17.92 -28.97
C GLN A 179 19.33 18.97 -28.97
N ASP A 180 18.77 19.31 -30.13
CA ASP A 180 17.68 20.28 -30.24
C ASP A 180 16.40 19.81 -29.55
N LYS A 181 16.14 18.49 -29.53
CA LYS A 181 14.96 17.90 -28.86
C LYS A 181 15.15 17.73 -27.35
N LEU A 182 16.33 17.29 -26.93
CA LEU A 182 16.57 16.91 -25.53
C LEU A 182 17.16 18.07 -24.71
N GLY A 183 17.73 19.08 -25.37
CA GLY A 183 18.40 20.21 -24.73
C GLY A 183 19.85 19.93 -24.29
N PHE A 184 20.37 18.73 -24.54
CA PHE A 184 21.75 18.33 -24.24
C PHE A 184 22.27 17.30 -25.25
N ASN A 185 23.59 17.17 -25.33
CA ASN A 185 24.24 16.24 -26.26
C ASN A 185 24.35 14.84 -25.65
N ILE A 186 24.03 13.81 -26.44
CA ILE A 186 24.17 12.39 -26.08
C ILE A 186 25.27 11.79 -26.95
N LYS A 187 26.25 11.12 -26.35
CA LYS A 187 27.25 10.38 -27.13
C LYS A 187 26.59 9.16 -27.75
N GLU A 188 27.03 8.79 -28.94
CA GLU A 188 26.43 7.68 -29.71
C GLU A 188 26.42 6.35 -28.94
N ASN A 189 27.44 6.11 -28.10
CA ASN A 189 27.54 4.92 -27.25
C ASN A 189 26.64 4.96 -25.99
N ASP A 190 26.11 6.14 -25.64
CA ASP A 190 25.30 6.33 -24.43
C ASP A 190 23.79 6.19 -24.73
N LEU A 191 23.41 5.98 -26.00
CA LEU A 191 22.01 5.92 -26.43
C LEU A 191 21.24 4.75 -25.79
N ASP A 192 21.88 3.59 -25.61
CA ASP A 192 21.24 2.44 -24.95
C ASP A 192 20.93 2.74 -23.48
N HIS A 193 21.92 3.31 -22.78
CA HIS A 193 21.80 3.70 -21.39
C HIS A 193 20.74 4.80 -21.21
N PHE A 194 20.76 5.85 -22.03
CA PHE A 194 19.75 6.90 -22.01
C PHE A 194 18.33 6.38 -22.29
N SER A 195 18.18 5.48 -23.26
CA SER A 195 16.87 4.88 -23.56
C SER A 195 16.39 3.98 -22.43
N THR A 196 17.30 3.33 -21.69
CA THR A 196 16.98 2.55 -20.49
C THR A 196 16.47 3.47 -19.39
N PHE A 197 17.17 4.58 -19.12
CA PHE A 197 16.74 5.59 -18.16
C PHE A 197 15.37 6.19 -18.50
N MET A 198 15.15 6.57 -19.77
CA MET A 198 13.86 7.11 -20.21
C MET A 198 12.72 6.11 -20.07
N ALA A 199 12.98 4.83 -20.33
CA ALA A 199 12.00 3.78 -20.10
C ALA A 199 11.71 3.56 -18.62
N ASP A 200 12.72 3.66 -17.73
CA ASP A 200 12.48 3.65 -16.29
C ASP A 200 11.59 4.82 -15.86
N MET A 201 11.93 6.04 -16.27
CA MET A 201 11.15 7.22 -15.90
C MET A 201 9.73 7.18 -16.45
N HIS A 202 9.52 6.55 -17.61
CA HIS A 202 8.19 6.33 -18.16
C HIS A 202 7.32 5.43 -17.26
N GLU A 203 7.84 4.28 -16.82
CA GLU A 203 7.12 3.39 -15.90
C GLU A 203 6.89 4.04 -14.54
N ILE A 204 7.89 4.77 -14.02
CA ILE A 204 7.70 5.51 -12.77
C ILE A 204 6.62 6.59 -12.92
N GLN A 205 6.57 7.31 -14.05
CA GLN A 205 5.52 8.28 -14.29
C GLN A 205 4.13 7.62 -14.27
N ALA A 206 4.00 6.40 -14.79
CA ALA A 206 2.74 5.64 -14.74
C ALA A 206 2.32 5.33 -13.30
N ILE A 207 3.26 4.84 -12.46
CA ILE A 207 3.03 4.62 -11.02
C ILE A 207 2.57 5.91 -10.32
N VAL A 208 3.33 7.00 -10.52
CA VAL A 208 3.09 8.32 -9.92
C VAL A 208 1.72 8.87 -10.32
N MET A 209 1.36 8.77 -11.60
CA MET A 209 0.06 9.24 -12.10
C MET A 209 -1.09 8.38 -11.58
N SER A 210 -0.90 7.07 -11.45
CA SER A 210 -1.89 6.17 -10.85
C SER A 210 -2.18 6.56 -9.39
N ALA A 211 -1.13 6.73 -8.58
CA ALA A 211 -1.26 7.13 -7.18
C ALA A 211 -1.88 8.52 -7.00
N ALA A 212 -1.51 9.47 -7.87
CA ALA A 212 -2.11 10.81 -7.89
C ALA A 212 -3.60 10.76 -8.26
N ALA A 213 -3.98 9.94 -9.25
CA ALA A 213 -5.36 9.76 -9.66
C ALA A 213 -6.20 9.10 -8.55
N PHE A 214 -5.68 8.07 -7.88
CA PHE A 214 -6.32 7.45 -6.71
C PHE A 214 -6.51 8.48 -5.61
N THR A 215 -5.47 9.21 -5.23
CA THR A 215 -5.54 10.24 -4.20
C THR A 215 -6.58 11.30 -4.52
N THR A 216 -6.63 11.73 -5.78
CA THR A 216 -7.61 12.74 -6.23
C THR A 216 -9.04 12.22 -6.13
N LYS A 217 -9.31 11.00 -6.59
CA LYS A 217 -10.66 10.44 -6.68
C LYS A 217 -11.19 9.91 -5.36
N GLU A 218 -10.37 9.18 -4.60
CA GLU A 218 -10.80 8.41 -3.44
C GLU A 218 -10.50 9.15 -2.11
N VAL A 219 -9.35 9.81 -2.02
CA VAL A 219 -8.90 10.43 -0.75
C VAL A 219 -9.39 11.88 -0.64
N ILE A 220 -9.17 12.68 -1.69
CA ILE A 220 -9.64 14.08 -1.76
C ILE A 220 -11.11 14.13 -2.12
N ALA A 221 -11.49 13.49 -3.24
CA ALA A 221 -12.84 13.53 -3.80
C ALA A 221 -13.33 14.99 -3.94
N ASP A 222 -14.48 15.32 -3.34
CA ASP A 222 -15.08 16.65 -3.38
C ASP A 222 -14.59 17.60 -2.26
N ASN A 223 -13.65 17.15 -1.42
CA ASN A 223 -13.16 17.94 -0.29
C ASN A 223 -12.02 18.88 -0.69
N LEU A 224 -11.87 19.98 0.05
CA LEU A 224 -10.64 20.78 0.00
C LEU A 224 -9.50 19.99 0.64
N PHE A 225 -8.28 20.15 0.12
CA PHE A 225 -7.10 19.50 0.68
C PHE A 225 -6.90 19.80 2.19
N ALA A 226 -7.25 21.02 2.61
CA ALA A 226 -7.21 21.39 4.03
C ALA A 226 -8.18 20.57 4.90
N GLN A 227 -9.34 20.18 4.37
CA GLN A 227 -10.30 19.32 5.08
C GLN A 227 -9.78 17.88 5.18
N VAL A 228 -9.17 17.38 4.10
CA VAL A 228 -8.51 16.06 4.07
C VAL A 228 -7.41 15.99 5.13
N MET A 229 -6.59 17.03 5.26
CA MET A 229 -5.51 17.07 6.27
C MET A 229 -6.04 17.27 7.70
N ALA A 230 -7.21 17.89 7.88
CA ALA A 230 -7.83 18.04 9.20
C ALA A 230 -8.52 16.75 9.68
N ASP A 231 -8.91 15.86 8.77
CA ASP A 231 -9.50 14.56 9.06
C ASP A 231 -8.42 13.50 9.29
N ASP A 232 -8.42 12.85 10.46
CA ASP A 232 -7.36 11.93 10.84
C ASP A 232 -7.29 10.68 9.95
N VAL A 233 -8.45 10.18 9.49
CA VAL A 233 -8.54 8.99 8.64
C VAL A 233 -8.02 9.32 7.25
N ARG A 234 -8.55 10.37 6.62
CA ARG A 234 -8.15 10.78 5.27
C ARG A 234 -6.70 11.23 5.22
N ARG A 235 -6.22 11.96 6.24
CA ARG A 235 -4.80 12.31 6.38
C ARG A 235 -3.94 11.04 6.49
N GLY A 236 -4.36 10.06 7.30
CA GLY A 236 -3.70 8.77 7.43
C GLY A 236 -3.60 8.05 6.09
N THR A 237 -4.71 7.93 5.36
CA THR A 237 -4.76 7.31 4.02
C THR A 237 -3.89 8.06 3.02
N PHE A 238 -3.87 9.40 3.03
CA PHE A 238 -3.00 10.19 2.16
C PHE A 238 -1.52 9.84 2.33
N PHE A 239 -1.01 9.87 3.57
CA PHE A 239 0.39 9.53 3.83
C PHE A 239 0.70 8.06 3.58
N TRP A 240 -0.29 7.17 3.76
CA TRP A 240 -0.17 5.79 3.35
C TRP A 240 0.02 5.64 1.84
N VAL A 241 -0.76 6.34 1.01
CA VAL A 241 -0.57 6.31 -0.46
C VAL A 241 0.84 6.77 -0.85
N LEU A 242 1.38 7.80 -0.18
CA LEU A 242 2.75 8.25 -0.44
C LEU A 242 3.80 7.19 -0.12
N ASP A 243 3.67 6.53 1.04
CA ASP A 243 4.57 5.44 1.39
C ASP A 243 4.45 4.29 0.38
N ASN A 244 3.23 3.92 -0.05
CA ASN A 244 3.00 2.89 -1.05
C ASN A 244 3.69 3.19 -2.37
N THR A 245 3.50 4.41 -2.86
CA THR A 245 4.10 4.89 -4.11
C THR A 245 5.62 4.80 -4.03
N PHE A 246 6.22 5.17 -2.89
CA PHE A 246 7.65 5.00 -2.67
C PHE A 246 8.10 3.54 -2.79
N TYR A 247 7.39 2.62 -2.13
CA TYR A 247 7.75 1.21 -2.14
C TYR A 247 7.57 0.59 -3.53
N GLU A 248 6.51 0.92 -4.27
CA GLU A 248 6.31 0.47 -5.66
C GLU A 248 7.48 0.90 -6.56
N ILE A 249 7.86 2.18 -6.51
CA ILE A 249 9.02 2.68 -7.25
C ILE A 249 10.31 1.94 -6.84
N LEU A 250 10.55 1.74 -5.55
CA LEU A 250 11.73 1.03 -5.06
C LEU A 250 11.75 -0.42 -5.57
N TYR A 251 10.61 -1.13 -5.51
CA TYR A 251 10.51 -2.52 -5.93
C TYR A 251 10.58 -2.70 -7.44
N TYR A 252 10.10 -1.73 -8.23
CA TYR A 252 10.34 -1.67 -9.66
C TYR A 252 11.85 -1.76 -9.97
N PHE A 253 12.67 -0.89 -9.36
CA PHE A 253 14.11 -0.90 -9.56
C PHE A 253 14.77 -2.20 -9.05
N ILE A 254 14.36 -2.69 -7.88
CA ILE A 254 14.87 -3.95 -7.32
C ILE A 254 14.55 -5.12 -8.26
N LYS A 255 13.33 -5.19 -8.78
CA LYS A 255 12.87 -6.26 -9.65
C LYS A 255 13.60 -6.23 -10.99
N LYS A 256 13.66 -5.06 -11.63
CA LYS A 256 14.32 -4.87 -12.92
C LYS A 256 15.80 -5.20 -12.85
N TYR A 257 16.51 -4.56 -11.91
CA TYR A 257 17.97 -4.64 -11.86
C TYR A 257 18.48 -5.83 -11.04
N GLY A 258 17.65 -6.42 -10.18
CA GLY A 258 17.94 -7.68 -9.49
C GLY A 258 18.09 -8.87 -10.44
N ALA A 259 17.55 -8.80 -11.66
CA ALA A 259 17.70 -9.82 -12.70
C ALA A 259 19.01 -9.71 -13.51
N THR A 260 19.82 -8.69 -13.27
CA THR A 260 21.10 -8.48 -13.97
C THR A 260 22.25 -9.30 -13.36
N GLY A 261 23.40 -9.36 -14.05
CA GLY A 261 24.59 -10.07 -13.53
C GLY A 261 25.09 -9.57 -12.16
N ASN A 262 24.88 -8.29 -11.85
CA ASN A 262 25.22 -7.67 -10.55
C ASN A 262 24.02 -7.56 -9.60
N GLY A 263 22.88 -8.18 -9.94
CA GLY A 263 21.58 -7.95 -9.30
C GLY A 263 21.58 -8.17 -7.79
N GLY A 264 22.24 -9.22 -7.30
CA GLY A 264 22.32 -9.48 -5.86
C GLY A 264 23.03 -8.38 -5.05
N THR A 265 23.97 -7.65 -5.65
CA THR A 265 24.64 -6.50 -5.02
C THR A 265 23.78 -5.26 -5.11
N ILE A 266 23.16 -5.02 -6.28
CA ILE A 266 22.25 -3.89 -6.51
C ILE A 266 21.07 -3.95 -5.54
N THR A 267 20.38 -5.09 -5.44
CA THR A 267 19.25 -5.27 -4.51
C THR A 267 19.64 -4.95 -3.07
N LYS A 268 20.76 -5.47 -2.58
CA LYS A 268 21.25 -5.17 -1.23
C LYS A 268 21.54 -3.68 -1.03
N HIS A 269 22.12 -3.05 -2.03
CA HIS A 269 22.43 -1.62 -2.00
C HIS A 269 21.15 -0.77 -1.96
N LEU A 270 20.17 -1.05 -2.82
CA LEU A 270 18.88 -0.34 -2.82
C LEU A 270 18.12 -0.53 -1.49
N HIS A 271 18.17 -1.73 -0.90
CA HIS A 271 17.61 -1.97 0.44
C HIS A 271 18.31 -1.14 1.52
N HIS A 272 19.63 -0.92 1.39
CA HIS A 272 20.36 -0.06 2.31
C HIS A 272 19.95 1.41 2.19
N GLN A 273 19.68 1.88 0.95
CA GLN A 273 19.21 3.24 0.70
C GLN A 273 17.77 3.49 1.16
N LYS A 274 16.93 2.44 1.16
CA LYS A 274 15.49 2.47 1.52
C LYS A 274 15.16 3.40 2.69
N LYS A 275 15.84 3.21 3.82
CA LYS A 275 15.56 3.95 5.07
C LYS A 275 15.81 5.45 4.93
N LEU A 276 16.87 5.85 4.24
CA LEU A 276 17.18 7.26 4.04
C LEU A 276 16.21 7.91 3.05
N LEU A 277 15.96 7.24 1.93
CA LEU A 277 15.09 7.75 0.87
C LEU A 277 13.66 7.96 1.34
N ILE A 278 13.07 7.00 2.08
CA ILE A 278 11.70 7.14 2.59
C ILE A 278 11.59 8.27 3.62
N ILE A 279 12.62 8.50 4.45
CA ILE A 279 12.63 9.60 5.41
C ILE A 279 12.67 10.94 4.67
N ASN A 280 13.54 11.06 3.66
CA ASN A 280 13.64 12.28 2.85
C ASN A 280 12.34 12.57 2.10
N MET A 281 11.74 11.55 1.49
CA MET A 281 10.43 11.64 0.84
C MET A 281 9.37 12.13 1.82
N ARG A 282 9.23 11.49 2.99
CA ARG A 282 8.23 11.89 3.99
C ARG A 282 8.43 13.33 4.47
N ASN A 283 9.67 13.77 4.67
CA ASN A 283 9.97 15.15 5.06
C ASN A 283 9.57 16.14 3.95
N ALA A 284 9.91 15.84 2.69
CA ALA A 284 9.53 16.66 1.54
C ALA A 284 8.01 16.72 1.37
N ALA A 285 7.33 15.57 1.50
CA ALA A 285 5.88 15.50 1.47
C ALA A 285 5.24 16.39 2.54
N TYR A 286 5.75 16.34 3.77
CA TYR A 286 5.26 17.16 4.88
C TYR A 286 5.46 18.65 4.61
N GLN A 287 6.61 19.04 4.07
CA GLN A 287 6.88 20.43 3.68
C GLN A 287 5.92 20.90 2.56
N ASN A 288 5.71 20.07 1.53
CA ASN A 288 4.79 20.39 0.43
C ASN A 288 3.34 20.52 0.93
N VAL A 289 2.93 19.68 1.89
CA VAL A 289 1.63 19.82 2.58
C VAL A 289 1.53 21.20 3.23
N GLN A 290 2.53 21.63 4.02
CA GLN A 290 2.50 22.95 4.66
C GLN A 290 2.39 24.08 3.64
N THR A 291 3.09 23.98 2.50
CA THR A 291 3.01 24.97 1.42
C THR A 291 1.60 25.03 0.80
N ILE A 292 0.95 23.90 0.59
CA ILE A 292 -0.44 23.87 0.09
C ILE A 292 -1.40 24.47 1.12
N LEU A 293 -1.24 24.10 2.40
CA LEU A 293 -2.09 24.59 3.49
C LEU A 293 -1.93 26.09 3.76
N ALA A 294 -0.79 26.70 3.36
CA ALA A 294 -0.61 28.15 3.39
C ALA A 294 -1.59 28.90 2.46
N ASN A 295 -2.17 28.22 1.46
CA ASN A 295 -3.26 28.76 0.63
C ASN A 295 -4.44 27.77 0.56
N PRO A 296 -5.27 27.69 1.60
CA PRO A 296 -6.24 26.61 1.80
C PRO A 296 -7.42 26.62 0.81
N LYS A 297 -7.54 27.67 -0.01
CA LYS A 297 -8.57 27.79 -1.07
C LYS A 297 -8.09 27.29 -2.43
N LYS A 298 -6.80 27.02 -2.60
CA LYS A 298 -6.25 26.51 -3.86
C LYS A 298 -6.53 25.01 -3.95
N ALA A 299 -7.10 24.56 -5.06
CA ALA A 299 -7.19 23.14 -5.36
C ALA A 299 -5.76 22.55 -5.43
N ALA A 300 -5.56 21.43 -4.76
CA ALA A 300 -4.27 20.77 -4.76
C ALA A 300 -4.13 19.92 -6.02
N ASP A 301 -3.12 20.23 -6.84
CA ASP A 301 -2.79 19.44 -8.03
C ASP A 301 -1.97 18.22 -7.58
N MET A 302 -2.65 17.08 -7.44
CA MET A 302 -1.99 15.84 -7.00
C MET A 302 -1.02 15.29 -8.04
N THR A 303 -1.27 15.50 -9.33
CA THR A 303 -0.35 15.05 -10.38
C THR A 303 0.99 15.75 -10.24
N HIS A 304 0.97 17.07 -10.08
CA HIS A 304 2.20 17.84 -9.83
C HIS A 304 2.82 17.49 -8.48
N TYR A 305 2.01 17.40 -7.41
CA TYR A 305 2.50 17.07 -6.07
C TYR A 305 3.26 15.74 -6.02
N PHE A 306 2.69 14.69 -6.60
CA PHE A 306 3.31 13.37 -6.62
C PHE A 306 4.54 13.36 -7.53
N SER A 307 4.50 14.05 -8.68
CA SER A 307 5.66 14.13 -9.58
C SER A 307 6.85 14.83 -8.93
N ASP A 308 6.63 15.97 -8.27
CA ASP A 308 7.67 16.72 -7.55
C ASP A 308 8.32 15.90 -6.43
N LEU A 309 7.58 14.97 -5.86
CA LEU A 309 8.03 14.14 -4.76
C LEU A 309 8.79 12.89 -5.24
N PHE A 310 8.28 12.21 -6.27
CA PHE A 310 8.70 10.86 -6.63
C PHE A 310 9.65 10.80 -7.83
N ILE A 311 9.61 11.75 -8.76
CA ILE A 311 10.59 11.80 -9.85
C ILE A 311 12.01 11.96 -9.31
N PRO A 312 12.30 12.85 -8.33
CA PRO A 312 13.65 12.92 -7.75
C PRO A 312 14.09 11.64 -7.04
N VAL A 313 13.15 10.90 -6.43
CA VAL A 313 13.44 9.60 -5.81
C VAL A 313 13.85 8.58 -6.87
N ALA A 314 13.13 8.56 -7.99
CA ALA A 314 13.40 7.66 -9.11
C ALA A 314 14.74 7.97 -9.79
N GLU A 315 15.04 9.25 -10.02
CA GLU A 315 16.34 9.70 -10.53
C GLU A 315 17.48 9.29 -9.60
N GLN A 316 17.28 9.43 -8.28
CA GLN A 316 18.26 8.98 -7.30
C GLN A 316 18.45 7.46 -7.36
N LEU A 317 17.37 6.67 -7.45
CA LEU A 317 17.46 5.22 -7.56
C LEU A 317 18.18 4.78 -8.85
N ALA A 318 17.88 5.40 -9.98
CA ALA A 318 18.58 5.15 -11.24
C ALA A 318 20.09 5.45 -11.11
N ALA A 319 20.45 6.60 -10.53
CA ALA A 319 21.84 6.95 -10.27
C ALA A 319 22.55 5.99 -9.30
N GLU A 320 21.83 5.42 -8.32
CA GLU A 320 22.37 4.39 -7.43
C GLU A 320 22.60 3.05 -8.16
N VAL A 321 21.74 2.70 -9.12
CA VAL A 321 21.91 1.51 -9.98
C VAL A 321 23.12 1.68 -10.90
N ASP A 322 23.30 2.86 -11.50
CA ASP A 322 24.38 3.13 -12.45
C ASP A 322 25.79 2.97 -11.88
N LYS A 323 25.93 3.05 -10.56
CA LYS A 323 27.20 2.74 -9.87
C LYS A 323 27.68 1.30 -10.06
N PHE A 324 26.80 0.41 -10.53
CA PHE A 324 27.06 -1.02 -10.74
C PHE A 324 27.02 -1.43 -12.22
N SER A 325 26.66 -0.50 -13.10
CA SER A 325 26.71 -0.65 -14.55
C SER A 325 28.12 -0.31 -15.03
N ILE A 326 28.99 -1.32 -15.17
CA ILE A 326 30.33 -1.19 -15.76
C ILE A 326 30.25 -1.47 -17.26
#